data_AF-A0A378PXV1-F1
#
_entry.id   AF-A0A378PXV1-F1
#
_cell.length_a   1.000
_cell.length_b   1.000
_cell.length_c   1.000
_cell.angle_alpha   90.00
_cell.angle_beta   90.00
_cell.angle_gamma   90.00
#
_symmetry.space_group_name_H-M   'P 1'
#
loop_
_entity.id
_entity.type
_entity.pdbx_description
1 polymer ?
#
loop_
_entity_poly.entity_id
_entity_poly.type
_entity_poly.pdbx_seq_one_letter_code
_entity_poly.pdbx_strand_id
1 'polypeptide(L)' 'MKLYTYFRSSASYRVQIALHLKDLAFDSMPIHLVKRE' A
#
# COMPACT_ATOMS: atom_id res chain seq x y z
N MET A 1 6.65 4.36 8.66
CA MET A 1 6.62 4.89 7.27
C MET A 1 5.19 4.91 6.76
N LYS A 2 4.77 5.89 5.94
CA LYS A 2 3.43 5.89 5.35
C LYS A 2 3.42 5.03 4.08
N LEU A 3 2.56 4.02 4.01
CA LEU A 3 2.35 3.15 2.86
C LEU A 3 1.03 3.50 2.20
N TYR A 4 1.09 4.12 1.03
CA TYR A 4 -0.11 4.41 0.23
C TYR A 4 -0.52 3.15 -0.55
N THR A 5 -1.70 2.61 -0.23
CA THR A 5 -2.20 1.36 -0.83
C THR A 5 -3.38 1.65 -1.75
N TYR A 6 -3.42 0.98 -2.90
CA TYR A 6 -4.60 0.97 -3.77
C TYR A 6 -5.04 -0.46 -4.01
N PHE A 7 -6.34 -0.73 -3.83
CA PHE A 7 -6.89 -2.09 -3.85
C PHE A 7 -6.69 -2.84 -5.17
N ARG A 8 -6.47 -2.13 -6.30
CA ARG A 8 -6.18 -2.75 -7.61
C ARG A 8 -4.69 -2.73 -7.98
N SER A 9 -3.82 -2.23 -7.11
CA SER A 9 -2.38 -2.16 -7.37
C SER A 9 -1.68 -3.43 -6.91
N SER A 10 -1.17 -4.22 -7.86
CA SER A 10 -0.36 -5.41 -7.56
C SER A 10 0.98 -5.04 -6.89
N ALA A 11 1.50 -3.84 -7.14
CA ALA A 11 2.70 -3.34 -6.50
C ALA A 11 2.47 -3.05 -5.01
N SER A 12 1.36 -2.41 -4.66
CA SER A 12 1.02 -2.12 -3.26
C SER A 12 0.90 -3.40 -2.43
N TYR A 13 0.30 -4.46 -3.00
CA TYR A 13 0.20 -5.78 -2.36
C TYR A 13 1.58 -6.41 -2.09
N ARG A 14 2.48 -6.42 -3.08
CA ARG A 14 3.84 -6.97 -2.90
C ARG A 14 4.65 -6.21 -1.85
N VAL A 15 4.56 -4.87 -1.84
CA VAL A 15 5.27 -4.03 -0.86
C VAL A 15 4.74 -4.29 0.55
N GLN A 16 3.43 -4.46 0.72
CA GLN A 16 2.84 -4.76 2.02
C GLN A 16 3.31 -6.11 2.56
N ILE A 17 3.42 -7.14 1.71
CA ILE A 17 4.01 -8.43 2.09
C ILE A 17 5.48 -8.25 2.49
N ALA A 18 6.28 -7.55 1.67
CA ALA A 18 7.70 -7.35 1.96
C ALA A 18 7.95 -6.60 3.28
N LEU A 19 7.08 -5.64 3.62
CA LEU A 19 7.16 -4.91 4.89
C LEU A 19 6.80 -5.78 6.09
N HIS A 20 5.75 -6.60 5.99
CA HIS A 20 5.41 -7.57 7.04
C HIS A 20 6.51 -8.63 7.21
N LEU A 21 7.09 -9.14 6.12
CA LEU A 21 8.20 -10.09 6.18
C LEU A 21 9.47 -9.50 6.82
N LYS A 22 9.62 -8.18 6.77
CA LYS A 22 10.75 -7.46 7.38
C LYS A 22 10.41 -6.90 8.76
N ASP A 23 9.23 -7.18 9.29
CA ASP A 23 8.71 -6.66 10.57
C ASP A 23 8.90 -5.14 10.71
N LEU A 24 8.68 -4.42 9.60
CA LEU A 24 8.83 -2.97 9.55
C LEU A 24 7.51 -2.30 9.89
N ALA A 25 7.55 -1.35 10.83
CA ALA A 25 6.39 -0.53 11.15
C ALA A 25 6.02 0.39 9.97
N PHE A 26 4.83 0.18 9.41
CA PHE A 26 4.24 1.04 8.40
C PHE A 26 2.78 1.34 8.72
N ASP A 27 2.33 2.49 8.26
CA ASP A 27 0.94 2.94 8.37
C ASP A 27 0.29 2.81 7.00
N SER A 28 -0.74 1.97 6.89
CA SER A 28 -1.40 1.66 5.61
C SER A 28 -2.49 2.67 5.32
N MET A 29 -2.20 3.64 4.46
CA MET A 29 -3.16 4.65 4.02
C MET A 29 -3.80 4.25 2.69
N PRO A 30 -5.08 3.82 2.66
CA PRO A 30 -5.76 3.51 1.41
C PRO A 30 -5.97 4.80 0.60
N ILE A 31 -5.53 4.78 -0.66
CA ILE A 31 -5.78 5.85 -1.63
C ILE A 31 -6.78 5.36 -2.68
N HIS A 32 -7.80 6.15 -2.93
CA HIS A 32 -8.71 5.92 -4.05
C HIS A 32 -8.12 6.60 -5.29
N LEU A 33 -7.57 5.82 -6.21
CA LEU A 33 -7.05 6.32 -7.50
C LEU A 33 -8.17 6.68 -8.51
N VAL A 34 -9.42 6.79 -8.05
CA VAL A 34 -10.54 7.22 -8.88
C VAL A 34 -10.46 8.74 -9.06
N LYS A 35 -9.57 9.17 -9.95
CA LYS A 35 -9.63 10.51 -10.53
C LYS A 35 -10.79 10.47 -11.54
N ARG A 36 -11.97 10.91 -11.12
CA ARG A 36 -13.07 11.24 -12.05
C ARG A 36 -12.78 12.64 -12.60
N GLU A 37 -12.68 12.68 -13.92
CA GLU A 37 -12.81 13.83 -14.85
C GLU A 37 -11.68 14.87 -14.87
#